data_AF-A0A0S2JGC6-F1
#
_entry.id   AF-A0A0S2JGC6-F1
#
_cell.length_a   1.000
_cell.length_b   1.000
_cell.length_c   1.000
_cell.angle_alpha   90.00
_cell.angle_beta   90.00
_cell.angle_gamma   90.00
#
_symmetry.space_group_name_H-M   'P 1'
#
loop_
_entity.id
_entity.type
_entity.pdbx_description
1 polymer ?
#
loop_
_entity_poly.entity_id
_entity_poly.type
_entity_poly.pdbx_seq_one_letter_code
_entity_poly.pdbx_strand_id
1 'polypeptide(L)'
;MFVNDVVIKAIHIRLPSIPQLFKLIIILAVILFGYFKFHSYQKDKIQTFKIISQPKVNDIYFLDFRLLSGKLRPQEKYRIAKVVDITGDIITLIYGGFYYLRQHAVENSIRYGHLSFKDYFEAKRYDLPIKAIKEMHQSGAIYLAKRPIRNKLFGHLVGPEKIIHGKGLFLPGKKENVYGEASLMQLYSETNLKEAFDLFQRSANYGYSLGQVNLAEMYINGQHVKKDFNQALYWLKKASLQSDKPAILKYGIICKQIKSCNIVDFYQELTAFGVNIKVRNLDFKLSK
;
A
#
# COMPACT_ATOMS: atom_id res chain seq x y z
N MET A 1 64.85 57.93 -13.95
CA MET A 1 64.48 56.49 -13.95
C MET A 1 63.17 56.37 -13.17
N PHE A 2 62.16 55.76 -13.79
CA PHE A 2 60.73 55.81 -13.44
C PHE A 2 60.42 55.35 -12.00
N VAL A 3 59.62 56.13 -11.27
CA VAL A 3 58.82 55.64 -10.14
C VAL A 3 57.38 55.57 -10.64
N ASN A 4 56.86 54.36 -10.79
CA ASN A 4 55.50 54.10 -11.23
C ASN A 4 54.52 54.40 -10.10
N ASP A 5 53.71 55.45 -10.26
CA ASP A 5 52.53 55.68 -9.42
C ASP A 5 51.45 54.63 -9.75
N VAL A 6 51.37 53.60 -8.91
CA VAL A 6 50.25 52.66 -8.89
C VAL A 6 49.05 53.36 -8.26
N VAL A 7 48.17 53.91 -9.09
CA VAL A 7 46.87 54.45 -8.66
C VAL A 7 45.98 53.30 -8.22
N ILE A 8 45.91 53.07 -6.91
CA ILE A 8 44.92 52.17 -6.30
C ILE A 8 43.56 52.89 -6.35
N LYS A 9 42.73 52.59 -7.37
CA LYS A 9 41.32 52.99 -7.37
C LYS A 9 40.60 52.26 -6.23
N ALA A 10 40.30 52.98 -5.15
CA ALA A 10 39.44 52.50 -4.09
C ALA A 10 38.05 52.18 -4.65
N ILE A 11 37.66 50.90 -4.64
CA ILE A 11 36.30 50.48 -4.98
C ILE A 11 35.39 50.92 -3.83
N HIS A 12 34.72 52.07 -3.99
CA HIS A 12 33.68 52.51 -3.06
C HIS A 12 32.47 51.57 -3.16
N ILE A 13 32.40 50.58 -2.28
CA ILE A 13 31.22 49.73 -2.12
C ILE A 13 30.16 50.55 -1.37
N ARG A 14 29.14 51.05 -2.08
CA ARG A 14 27.96 51.68 -1.44
C ARG A 14 27.19 50.61 -0.68
N LEU A 15 27.13 50.74 0.65
CA LEU A 15 26.32 49.88 1.50
C LEU A 15 24.82 50.10 1.21
N PRO A 16 24.02 49.02 1.10
CA PRO A 16 22.59 49.13 0.86
C PRO A 16 21.89 49.82 2.02
N SER A 17 20.90 50.66 1.70
CA SER A 17 20.03 51.30 2.70
C SER A 17 19.18 50.25 3.45
N ILE A 18 18.70 50.58 4.66
CA ILE A 18 17.87 49.68 5.48
C ILE A 18 16.67 49.09 4.71
N PRO A 19 15.92 49.85 3.88
CA PRO A 19 14.85 49.29 3.05
C PRO A 19 15.35 48.35 1.94
N GLN A 20 16.55 48.59 1.41
CA GLN A 20 17.18 47.70 0.42
C GLN A 20 17.64 46.39 1.07
N LEU A 21 18.19 46.44 2.29
CA LEU A 21 18.53 45.26 3.09
C LEU A 21 17.29 44.41 3.39
N PHE A 22 16.17 45.04 3.80
CA PHE A 22 14.93 44.32 4.07
C PHE A 22 14.37 43.62 2.82
N LYS A 23 14.40 44.29 1.65
CA LYS A 23 14.05 43.67 0.37
C LYS A 23 14.96 42.48 0.04
N LEU A 24 16.26 42.61 0.29
CA LEU A 24 17.22 41.53 0.06
C LEU A 24 16.92 40.31 0.94
N ILE A 25 16.58 40.54 2.22
CA ILE A 25 16.20 39.49 3.17
C ILE A 25 14.93 38.76 2.70
N ILE A 26 13.90 39.49 2.24
CA ILE A 26 12.67 38.86 1.71
C ILE A 26 12.99 38.02 0.48
N ILE A 27 13.80 38.52 -0.45
CA ILE A 27 14.19 37.79 -1.66
C ILE A 27 14.94 36.51 -1.28
N LEU A 28 15.91 36.59 -0.37
CA LEU A 28 16.64 35.43 0.14
C LEU A 28 15.71 34.42 0.82
N ALA A 29 14.73 34.88 1.62
CA ALA A 29 13.74 34.02 2.25
C ALA A 29 12.85 33.29 1.24
N VAL A 30 12.42 33.96 0.16
CA VAL A 30 11.63 33.35 -0.92
C VAL A 30 12.45 32.32 -1.69
N ILE A 31 13.71 32.63 -2.02
CA ILE A 31 14.63 31.69 -2.68
C ILE A 31 14.85 30.45 -1.80
N LEU A 32 15.12 30.67 -0.50
CA LEU A 32 15.31 29.59 0.45
C LEU A 32 14.05 28.72 0.60
N PHE A 33 12.88 29.34 0.69
CA PHE A 33 11.60 28.61 0.71
C PHE A 33 11.38 27.80 -0.57
N GLY A 34 11.65 28.40 -1.74
CA GLY A 34 11.60 27.71 -3.02
C GLY A 34 12.54 26.52 -3.09
N TYR A 35 13.77 26.68 -2.61
CA TYR A 35 14.77 25.60 -2.51
C TYR A 35 14.27 24.46 -1.62
N PHE A 36 13.78 24.76 -0.41
CA PHE A 36 13.23 23.74 0.48
C PHE A 36 12.02 23.01 -0.13
N LYS A 37 11.12 23.75 -0.79
CA LYS A 37 9.96 23.15 -1.49
C LYS A 37 10.39 22.24 -2.63
N PHE A 38 11.35 22.68 -3.45
CA PHE A 38 11.89 21.88 -4.53
C PHE A 38 12.57 20.61 -4.02
N HIS A 39 13.41 20.73 -2.99
CA HIS A 39 14.07 19.57 -2.40
C HIS A 39 13.06 18.58 -1.78
N SER A 40 12.04 19.09 -1.08
CA SER A 40 10.95 18.27 -0.55
C SER A 40 10.19 17.54 -1.66
N TYR A 41 9.90 18.22 -2.77
CA TYR A 41 9.24 17.64 -3.93
C TYR A 41 10.06 16.51 -4.55
N GLN A 42 11.37 16.70 -4.72
CA GLN A 42 12.26 15.66 -5.25
C GLN A 42 12.35 14.44 -4.33
N LYS A 43 12.43 14.67 -3.02
CA LYS A 43 12.39 13.59 -2.02
C LYS A 43 11.11 12.77 -2.13
N ASP A 44 9.98 13.45 -2.29
CA ASP A 44 8.67 12.80 -2.42
C ASP A 44 8.54 12.00 -3.72
N LYS A 45 9.10 12.47 -4.83
CA LYS A 45 9.16 11.68 -6.07
C LYS A 45 9.99 10.41 -5.91
N ILE A 46 11.18 10.52 -5.32
CA ILE A 46 12.06 9.36 -5.09
C ILE A 46 11.39 8.35 -4.16
N GLN A 47 10.77 8.83 -3.07
CA GLN A 47 10.05 7.99 -2.13
C GLN A 47 8.85 7.30 -2.81
N THR A 48 8.08 8.05 -3.60
CA THR A 48 6.93 7.54 -4.33
C THR A 48 7.35 6.43 -5.29
N PHE A 49 8.40 6.67 -6.09
CA PHE A 49 8.95 5.66 -7.00
C PHE A 49 9.34 4.38 -6.26
N LYS A 50 10.04 4.49 -5.11
CA LYS A 50 10.43 3.34 -4.29
C LYS A 50 9.23 2.57 -3.73
N ILE A 51 8.17 3.26 -3.34
CA ILE A 51 6.96 2.63 -2.82
C ILE A 51 6.20 1.92 -3.94
N ILE A 52 6.08 2.53 -5.11
CA ILE A 52 5.39 1.93 -6.26
C ILE A 52 6.18 0.75 -6.84
N SER A 53 7.52 0.78 -6.82
CA SER A 53 8.34 -0.34 -7.30
C SER A 53 8.32 -1.54 -6.37
N GLN A 54 8.11 -1.32 -5.06
CA GLN A 54 8.04 -2.36 -4.03
C GLN A 54 6.86 -2.09 -3.07
N PRO A 55 5.62 -2.30 -3.53
CA PRO A 55 4.44 -2.00 -2.75
C PRO A 55 4.34 -2.91 -1.53
N LYS A 56 3.74 -2.39 -0.47
CA LYS A 56 3.44 -3.11 0.76
C LYS A 56 2.01 -2.85 1.18
N VAL A 57 1.41 -3.85 1.83
CA VAL A 57 0.13 -3.67 2.50
C VAL A 57 0.23 -2.46 3.44
N ASN A 58 -0.84 -1.67 3.48
CA ASN A 58 -0.97 -0.40 4.19
C ASN A 58 -0.32 0.82 3.51
N ASP A 59 0.30 0.69 2.34
CA ASP A 59 0.73 1.88 1.58
C ASP A 59 -0.48 2.76 1.19
N ILE A 60 -0.26 4.08 1.19
CA ILE A 60 -1.26 5.09 0.87
C ILE A 60 -0.87 5.78 -0.45
N TYR A 61 -1.76 5.72 -1.43
CA TYR A 61 -1.58 6.36 -2.74
C TYR A 61 -2.50 7.56 -2.84
N PHE A 62 -1.95 8.65 -3.35
CA PHE A 62 -2.67 9.88 -3.61
C PHE A 62 -2.96 9.94 -5.11
N LEU A 63 -4.25 10.00 -5.42
CA LEU A 63 -4.75 9.85 -6.78
C LEU A 63 -5.20 11.17 -7.35
N ASP A 64 -4.86 11.44 -8.61
CA ASP A 64 -5.54 12.38 -9.48
C ASP A 64 -6.58 11.63 -10.30
N PHE A 65 -7.82 11.67 -9.84
CA PHE A 65 -8.91 10.87 -10.41
C PHE A 65 -9.36 11.37 -11.79
N ARG A 66 -9.00 12.61 -12.16
CA ARG A 66 -9.27 13.18 -13.49
C ARG A 66 -8.62 12.39 -14.62
N LEU A 67 -7.54 11.68 -14.30
CA LEU A 67 -6.81 10.83 -15.24
C LEU A 67 -7.33 9.39 -15.27
N LEU A 68 -8.26 9.04 -14.37
CA LEU A 68 -8.80 7.69 -14.19
C LEU A 68 -10.28 7.57 -14.58
N SER A 69 -11.03 8.68 -14.56
CA SER A 69 -12.46 8.70 -14.88
C SER A 69 -12.81 9.95 -15.69
N GLY A 70 -13.56 9.75 -16.78
CA GLY A 70 -14.10 10.83 -17.62
C GLY A 70 -15.42 11.44 -17.10
N LYS A 71 -16.00 10.92 -16.02
CA LYS A 71 -17.29 11.36 -15.47
C LYS A 71 -17.14 11.82 -14.02
N LEU A 72 -16.52 12.98 -13.82
CA LEU A 72 -16.29 13.55 -12.49
C LEU A 72 -16.97 14.90 -12.35
N ARG A 73 -17.52 15.18 -11.17
CA ARG A 73 -17.98 16.54 -10.84
C ARG A 73 -16.77 17.47 -10.71
N PRO A 74 -16.94 18.79 -10.92
CA PRO A 74 -15.80 19.74 -10.90
C PRO A 74 -14.94 19.71 -9.62
N GLN A 75 -15.52 19.31 -8.48
CA GLN A 75 -14.82 19.23 -7.19
C GLN A 75 -14.19 17.85 -6.92
N GLU A 76 -14.47 16.85 -7.74
CA GLU A 76 -14.06 15.46 -7.54
C GLU A 76 -12.72 15.15 -8.20
N LYS A 77 -11.66 15.88 -7.81
CA LYS A 77 -10.36 15.81 -8.51
C LYS A 77 -9.42 14.78 -7.90
N TYR A 78 -9.19 14.86 -6.60
CA TYR A 78 -8.19 14.04 -5.92
C TYR A 78 -8.83 13.09 -4.92
N ARG A 79 -8.20 11.93 -4.72
CA ARG A 79 -8.73 10.85 -3.85
C ARG A 79 -7.58 10.09 -3.20
N ILE A 80 -7.84 9.43 -2.08
CA ILE A 80 -6.88 8.53 -1.43
C ILE A 80 -7.22 7.08 -1.81
N ALA A 81 -6.19 6.29 -2.06
CA ALA A 81 -6.28 4.84 -2.11
C ALA A 81 -5.37 4.21 -1.05
N LYS A 82 -5.79 3.05 -0.55
CA LYS A 82 -5.02 2.25 0.40
C LYS A 82 -4.79 0.86 -0.17
N VAL A 83 -3.54 0.42 -0.14
CA VAL A 83 -3.18 -0.98 -0.44
C VAL A 83 -3.62 -1.85 0.72
N VAL A 84 -4.54 -2.78 0.47
CA VAL A 84 -5.08 -3.67 1.52
C VAL A 84 -4.62 -5.11 1.38
N ASP A 85 -4.18 -5.50 0.19
CA ASP A 85 -3.80 -6.87 -0.12
C ASP A 85 -2.83 -6.87 -1.31
N ILE A 86 -1.92 -7.83 -1.31
CA ILE A 86 -0.99 -8.11 -2.40
C ILE A 86 -1.00 -9.63 -2.54
N THR A 87 -1.43 -10.12 -3.70
CA THR A 87 -1.61 -11.55 -3.97
C THR A 87 -0.97 -11.86 -5.31
N GLY A 88 0.28 -12.33 -5.26
CA GLY A 88 1.12 -12.47 -6.45
C GLY A 88 1.32 -11.11 -7.10
N ASP A 89 1.00 -11.01 -8.38
CA ASP A 89 1.15 -9.78 -9.17
C ASP A 89 -0.08 -8.85 -9.10
N ILE A 90 -1.08 -9.19 -8.28
CA ILE A 90 -2.30 -8.40 -8.09
C ILE A 90 -2.22 -7.61 -6.77
N ILE A 91 -2.49 -6.31 -6.86
CA ILE A 91 -2.58 -5.39 -5.74
C ILE A 91 -4.04 -4.98 -5.58
N THR A 92 -4.58 -5.19 -4.39
CA THR A 92 -5.93 -4.72 -4.09
C THR A 92 -5.90 -3.35 -3.45
N LEU A 93 -6.58 -2.40 -4.08
CA LEU A 93 -6.84 -1.08 -3.52
C LEU A 93 -8.25 -0.98 -2.96
N ILE A 94 -8.41 -0.19 -1.90
CA ILE A 94 -9.69 0.42 -1.52
C ILE A 94 -9.55 1.94 -1.59
N TYR A 95 -10.60 2.62 -2.04
CA TYR A 95 -10.58 4.08 -2.16
C TYR A 95 -11.24 4.75 -0.96
N GLY A 96 -10.73 5.92 -0.57
CA GLY A 96 -11.39 6.79 0.42
C GLY A 96 -12.71 7.32 -0.11
N GLY A 97 -13.78 7.37 0.66
CA GLY A 97 -15.11 7.82 0.24
C GLY A 97 -15.20 9.32 -0.11
N PHE A 98 -14.14 10.09 0.15
CA PHE A 98 -14.10 11.53 -0.08
C PHE A 98 -13.24 11.88 -1.29
N TYR A 99 -13.72 12.87 -2.04
CA TYR A 99 -12.93 13.55 -3.06
C TYR A 99 -12.50 14.93 -2.57
N TYR A 100 -11.41 15.44 -3.13
CA TYR A 100 -10.82 16.71 -2.76
C TYR A 100 -10.55 17.56 -4.00
N LEU A 101 -10.73 18.87 -3.86
CA LEU A 101 -10.52 19.83 -4.95
C LEU A 101 -9.03 20.07 -5.24
N ARG A 102 -8.15 19.95 -4.23
CA ARG A 102 -6.72 20.28 -4.31
C ARG A 102 -5.88 19.24 -3.58
N GLN A 103 -4.64 19.02 -4.03
CA GLN A 103 -3.73 18.04 -3.43
C GLN A 103 -3.48 18.30 -1.93
N HIS A 104 -3.31 19.56 -1.51
CA HIS A 104 -3.09 19.87 -0.09
C HIS A 104 -4.30 19.50 0.80
N ALA A 105 -5.52 19.53 0.27
CA ALA A 105 -6.70 19.14 1.03
C ALA A 105 -6.71 17.62 1.32
N VAL A 106 -6.11 16.83 0.43
CA VAL A 106 -5.87 15.40 0.64
C VAL A 106 -4.91 15.19 1.82
N GLU A 107 -3.77 15.88 1.82
CA GLU A 107 -2.81 15.80 2.93
C GLU A 107 -3.42 16.26 4.26
N ASN A 108 -4.16 17.37 4.23
CA ASN A 108 -4.84 17.89 5.42
C ASN A 108 -5.84 16.89 5.98
N SER A 109 -6.56 16.14 5.14
CA SER A 109 -7.48 15.10 5.64
C SER A 109 -6.78 14.04 6.49
N ILE A 110 -5.53 13.71 6.16
CA ILE A 110 -4.71 12.77 6.95
C ILE A 110 -4.22 13.47 8.22
N ARG A 111 -3.76 14.72 8.13
CA ARG A 111 -3.34 15.52 9.30
C ARG A 111 -4.47 15.77 10.30
N TYR A 112 -5.72 15.73 9.86
CA TYR A 112 -6.88 15.84 10.75
C TYR A 112 -7.47 14.47 11.13
N GLY A 113 -6.80 13.37 10.76
CA GLY A 113 -7.17 12.02 11.18
C GLY A 113 -8.40 11.44 10.50
N HIS A 114 -8.85 11.97 9.36
CA HIS A 114 -10.07 11.49 8.68
C HIS A 114 -9.97 10.00 8.31
N LEU A 115 -8.77 9.51 7.96
CA LEU A 115 -8.55 8.12 7.57
C LEU A 115 -8.77 7.13 8.71
N SER A 116 -8.84 7.60 9.96
CA SER A 116 -9.16 6.76 11.13
C SER A 116 -10.64 6.45 11.24
N PHE A 117 -11.51 7.20 10.56
CA PHE A 117 -12.94 6.96 10.60
C PHE A 117 -13.27 5.60 9.96
N LYS A 118 -14.14 4.85 10.64
CA LYS A 118 -14.52 3.48 10.27
C LYS A 118 -14.95 3.34 8.81
N ASP A 119 -15.73 4.31 8.32
CA ASP A 119 -16.31 4.30 6.98
C ASP A 119 -15.59 5.26 6.02
N TYR A 120 -14.37 5.71 6.38
CA TYR A 120 -13.58 6.55 5.47
C TYR A 120 -13.24 5.82 4.19
N PHE A 121 -12.83 4.55 4.27
CA PHE A 121 -12.55 3.76 3.07
C PHE A 121 -13.79 2.97 2.64
N GLU A 122 -14.03 2.93 1.35
CA GLU A 122 -15.10 2.12 0.80
C GLU A 122 -14.80 0.63 0.98
N ALA A 123 -15.86 -0.16 1.08
CA ALA A 123 -15.73 -1.62 1.17
C ALA A 123 -15.49 -2.29 -0.19
N LYS A 124 -15.62 -1.55 -1.30
CA LYS A 124 -15.34 -2.06 -2.65
C LYS A 124 -13.83 -2.19 -2.84
N ARG A 125 -13.45 -3.33 -3.42
CA ARG A 125 -12.06 -3.74 -3.65
C ARG A 125 -11.75 -3.67 -5.15
N TYR A 126 -10.61 -3.07 -5.49
CA TYR A 126 -10.12 -3.00 -6.87
C TYR A 126 -8.85 -3.82 -6.98
N ASP A 127 -8.97 -4.98 -7.61
CA ASP A 127 -7.86 -5.88 -7.87
C ASP A 127 -7.18 -5.45 -9.17
N LEU A 128 -5.98 -4.89 -9.05
CA LEU A 128 -5.24 -4.33 -10.18
C LEU A 128 -3.90 -5.05 -10.33
N PRO A 129 -3.48 -5.42 -11.55
CA PRO A 129 -2.14 -5.94 -11.74
C PRO A 129 -1.10 -4.86 -11.40
N ILE A 130 0.06 -5.26 -10.88
CA ILE A 130 1.19 -4.36 -10.57
C ILE A 130 1.57 -3.48 -11.77
N LYS A 131 1.42 -4.00 -12.99
CA LYS A 131 1.62 -3.23 -14.23
C LYS A 131 0.69 -2.02 -14.31
N ALA A 132 -0.59 -2.19 -14.01
CA ALA A 132 -1.55 -1.08 -14.02
C ALA A 132 -1.21 -0.04 -12.93
N ILE A 133 -0.75 -0.46 -11.75
CA ILE A 133 -0.28 0.48 -10.71
C ILE A 133 0.92 1.31 -11.21
N LYS A 134 1.86 0.68 -11.93
CA LYS A 134 3.01 1.38 -12.54
C LYS A 134 2.56 2.36 -13.63
N GLU A 135 1.61 1.98 -14.48
CA GLU A 135 1.03 2.84 -15.52
C GLU A 135 0.27 4.03 -14.92
N MET A 136 -0.48 3.82 -13.82
CA MET A 136 -1.13 4.88 -13.07
C MET A 136 -0.10 5.88 -12.50
N HIS A 137 1.04 5.41 -12.02
CA HIS A 137 2.11 6.31 -11.58
C HIS A 137 2.77 7.05 -12.76
N GLN A 138 3.05 6.36 -13.86
CA GLN A 138 3.67 6.96 -15.06
C GLN A 138 2.79 8.04 -15.69
N SER A 139 1.47 7.85 -15.73
CA SER A 139 0.51 8.84 -16.22
C SER A 139 0.31 10.03 -15.27
N GLY A 140 0.82 9.96 -14.04
CA GLY A 140 0.59 10.96 -12.99
C GLY A 140 -0.73 10.76 -12.24
N ALA A 141 -1.51 9.72 -12.56
CA ALA A 141 -2.72 9.38 -11.82
C ALA A 141 -2.42 8.98 -10.38
N ILE A 142 -1.29 8.32 -10.10
CA ILE A 142 -0.70 8.27 -8.75
C ILE A 142 0.42 9.31 -8.70
N TYR A 143 0.16 10.46 -8.10
CA TYR A 143 1.13 11.56 -8.06
C TYR A 143 2.01 11.55 -6.80
N LEU A 144 1.58 10.85 -5.74
CA LEU A 144 2.31 10.71 -4.48
C LEU A 144 1.96 9.37 -3.83
N ALA A 145 2.96 8.72 -3.23
CA ALA A 145 2.76 7.55 -2.38
C ALA A 145 3.51 7.72 -1.06
N LYS A 146 2.88 7.29 0.04
CA LYS A 146 3.45 7.34 1.38
C LYS A 146 3.25 6.00 2.08
N ARG A 147 4.29 5.55 2.78
CA ARG A 147 4.28 4.32 3.59
C ARG A 147 4.11 4.68 5.05
N PRO A 148 3.00 4.30 5.70
CA PRO A 148 2.80 4.55 7.12
C PRO A 148 3.83 3.83 7.98
N ILE A 149 4.21 4.46 9.09
CA ILE A 149 5.05 3.86 10.12
C ILE A 149 4.17 3.64 11.35
N ARG A 150 4.10 2.41 11.86
CA ARG A 150 3.18 2.02 12.96
C ARG A 150 1.74 2.45 12.69
N ASN A 151 1.28 2.23 11.46
CA ASN A 151 -0.06 2.61 10.98
C ASN A 151 -0.36 4.12 11.03
N LYS A 152 0.66 4.99 11.05
CA LYS A 152 0.50 6.44 11.08
C LYS A 152 1.16 7.15 9.90
N LEU A 153 0.53 8.22 9.44
CA LEU A 153 1.10 9.24 8.56
C LEU A 153 0.79 10.62 9.14
N PHE A 154 1.77 11.53 9.09
CA PHE A 154 1.66 12.88 9.64
C PHE A 154 1.18 12.94 11.10
N GLY A 155 1.48 11.91 11.90
CA GLY A 155 1.09 11.83 13.31
C GLY A 155 -0.25 11.13 13.58
N HIS A 156 -1.08 10.90 12.56
CA HIS A 156 -2.43 10.35 12.71
C HIS A 156 -2.56 8.95 12.11
N LEU A 157 -3.52 8.17 12.61
CA LEU A 157 -3.81 6.83 12.12
C LEU A 157 -4.36 6.86 10.70
N VAL A 158 -3.91 5.92 9.86
CA VAL A 158 -4.38 5.75 8.46
C VAL A 158 -5.35 4.59 8.30
N GLY A 159 -6.21 4.42 9.29
CA GLY A 159 -7.21 3.36 9.38
C GLY A 159 -7.76 3.30 10.80
N PRO A 160 -8.85 2.54 11.03
CA PRO A 160 -9.40 2.37 12.36
C PRO A 160 -8.36 1.74 13.30
N GLU A 161 -8.45 2.09 14.58
CA GLU A 161 -7.62 1.48 15.61
C GLU A 161 -7.88 -0.02 15.67
N LYS A 162 -6.81 -0.81 15.67
CA LYS A 162 -6.91 -2.27 15.82
C LYS A 162 -7.05 -2.57 17.30
N ILE A 163 -8.24 -3.03 17.71
CA ILE A 163 -8.46 -3.57 19.04
C ILE A 163 -7.68 -4.89 19.15
N ILE A 164 -6.65 -4.91 20.00
CA ILE A 164 -5.88 -6.12 20.28
C ILE A 164 -6.64 -6.87 21.38
N HIS A 165 -7.35 -7.94 20.99
CA HIS A 165 -7.90 -8.87 21.98
C HIS A 165 -6.76 -9.76 22.52
N GLY A 166 -6.66 -9.88 23.85
CA GLY A 166 -5.63 -10.66 24.54
C GLY A 166 -5.64 -12.13 24.11
N LYS A 167 -4.45 -12.71 23.89
CA LYS A 167 -4.29 -14.08 23.39
C LYS A 167 -3.66 -14.98 24.47
N GLY A 168 -4.51 -15.65 25.25
CA GLY A 168 -4.14 -16.81 26.07
C GLY A 168 -4.44 -18.17 25.42
N LEU A 169 -5.08 -18.19 24.24
CA LEU A 169 -5.52 -19.44 23.61
C LEU A 169 -4.38 -20.14 22.88
N PHE A 170 -4.11 -21.40 23.28
CA PHE A 170 -3.25 -22.32 22.54
C PHE A 170 -3.96 -22.77 21.26
N LEU A 171 -3.29 -22.62 20.12
CA LEU A 171 -3.78 -23.05 18.81
C LEU A 171 -2.65 -23.88 18.17
N PRO A 172 -2.86 -25.19 17.90
CA PRO A 172 -1.88 -26.02 17.20
C PRO A 172 -1.42 -25.35 15.89
N GLY A 173 -0.14 -25.42 15.56
CA GLY A 173 0.44 -24.80 14.37
C GLY A 173 0.74 -23.29 14.48
N LYS A 174 0.20 -22.59 15.48
CA LYS A 174 0.42 -21.13 15.63
C LYS A 174 1.87 -20.77 15.89
N LYS A 175 2.59 -21.57 16.68
CA LYS A 175 4.00 -21.34 17.01
C LYS A 175 4.86 -21.43 15.76
N GLU A 176 4.65 -22.47 14.96
CA GLU A 176 5.32 -22.71 13.69
C GLU A 176 5.06 -21.56 12.72
N ASN A 177 3.81 -21.10 12.61
CA ASN A 177 3.47 -19.95 11.78
C ASN A 177 4.23 -18.68 12.18
N VAL A 178 4.25 -18.36 13.48
CA VAL A 178 4.94 -17.16 13.99
C VAL A 178 6.44 -17.24 13.72
N TYR A 179 7.04 -18.41 13.86
CA TYR A 179 8.46 -18.59 13.51
C TYR A 179 8.70 -18.48 12.01
N GLY A 180 7.81 -19.02 11.16
CA GLY A 180 7.93 -18.85 9.71
C GLY A 180 7.84 -17.38 9.28
N GLU A 181 6.93 -16.61 9.89
CA GLU A 181 6.85 -15.16 9.68
C GLU A 181 8.15 -14.45 10.12
N ALA A 182 8.73 -14.85 11.25
CA ALA A 182 10.00 -14.30 11.71
C ALA A 182 11.16 -14.60 10.75
N SER A 183 11.24 -15.82 10.20
CA SER A 183 12.24 -16.18 9.18
C SER A 183 12.11 -15.32 7.91
N LEU A 184 10.89 -15.00 7.47
CA LEU A 184 10.67 -14.08 6.35
C LEU A 184 11.06 -12.62 6.63
N MET A 185 11.06 -12.19 7.90
CA MET A 185 11.44 -10.83 8.29
C MET A 185 12.97 -10.63 8.33
N GLN A 186 13.74 -11.70 8.43
CA GLN A 186 15.20 -11.64 8.34
C GLN A 186 15.66 -11.27 6.92
N LEU A 187 16.95 -10.97 6.73
CA LEU A 187 17.50 -10.66 5.41
C LEU A 187 17.10 -11.76 4.42
N TYR A 188 16.64 -11.36 3.24
CA TYR A 188 16.16 -12.28 2.22
C TYR A 188 17.30 -13.20 1.76
N SER A 189 17.22 -14.47 2.16
CA SER A 189 18.19 -15.53 1.87
C SER A 189 17.44 -16.80 1.51
N GLU A 190 17.96 -17.61 0.59
CA GLU A 190 17.33 -18.89 0.21
C GLU A 190 17.13 -19.81 1.43
N THR A 191 18.06 -19.79 2.38
CA THR A 191 17.96 -20.53 3.64
C THR A 191 16.73 -20.11 4.45
N ASN A 192 16.47 -18.81 4.55
CA ASN A 192 15.35 -18.27 5.33
C ASN A 192 14.01 -18.56 4.63
N LEU A 193 13.97 -18.54 3.30
CA LEU A 193 12.77 -18.91 2.54
C LEU A 193 12.43 -20.40 2.72
N LYS A 194 13.45 -21.26 2.69
CA LYS A 194 13.28 -22.70 2.96
C LYS A 194 12.76 -22.94 4.37
N GLU A 195 13.38 -22.32 5.37
CA GLU A 195 12.94 -22.45 6.75
C GLU A 195 11.50 -21.98 6.96
N ALA A 196 11.14 -20.82 6.41
CA ALA A 196 9.79 -20.29 6.45
C ALA A 196 8.78 -21.26 5.79
N PHE A 197 9.13 -21.79 4.62
CA PHE A 197 8.31 -22.78 3.92
C PHE A 197 8.07 -24.04 4.77
N ASP A 198 9.13 -24.62 5.35
CA ASP A 198 9.03 -25.81 6.20
C ASP A 198 8.21 -25.56 7.48
N LEU A 199 8.30 -24.36 8.05
CA LEU A 199 7.51 -23.93 9.20
C LEU A 199 6.03 -23.73 8.84
N PHE A 200 5.73 -23.06 7.72
CA PHE A 200 4.36 -22.91 7.26
C PHE A 200 3.74 -24.25 6.85
N GLN A 201 4.51 -25.16 6.25
CA GLN A 201 4.03 -26.51 5.93
C GLN A 201 3.62 -27.28 7.19
N ARG A 202 4.44 -27.24 8.24
CA ARG A 202 4.09 -27.83 9.55
C ARG A 202 2.86 -27.17 10.17
N SER A 203 2.81 -25.84 10.17
CA SER A 203 1.66 -25.08 10.67
C SER A 203 0.35 -25.42 9.95
N ALA A 204 0.41 -25.49 8.62
CA ALA A 204 -0.72 -25.81 7.76
C ALA A 204 -1.22 -27.24 7.97
N ASN A 205 -0.29 -28.19 8.19
CA ASN A 205 -0.59 -29.59 8.51
C ASN A 205 -1.25 -29.74 9.89
N TYR A 206 -0.94 -28.87 10.86
CA TYR A 206 -1.68 -28.77 12.12
C TYR A 206 -3.06 -28.13 11.98
N GLY A 207 -3.46 -27.73 10.76
CA GLY A 207 -4.77 -27.14 10.50
C GLY A 207 -4.84 -25.63 10.76
N TYR A 208 -3.75 -24.96 11.13
CA TYR A 208 -3.78 -23.54 11.47
C TYR A 208 -4.10 -22.67 10.24
N SER A 209 -5.22 -21.95 10.25
CA SER A 209 -5.69 -21.20 9.08
C SER A 209 -4.67 -20.21 8.52
N LEU A 210 -3.99 -19.43 9.38
CA LEU A 210 -2.96 -18.49 8.94
C LEU A 210 -1.72 -19.21 8.38
N GLY A 211 -1.37 -20.38 8.92
CA GLY A 211 -0.30 -21.22 8.37
C GLY A 211 -0.63 -21.72 6.97
N GLN A 212 -1.88 -22.11 6.73
CA GLN A 212 -2.38 -22.49 5.42
C GLN A 212 -2.38 -21.31 4.44
N VAL A 213 -2.77 -20.10 4.89
CA VAL A 213 -2.67 -18.88 4.06
C VAL A 213 -1.22 -18.55 3.73
N ASN A 214 -0.32 -18.55 4.71
CA ASN A 214 1.09 -18.21 4.50
C ASN A 214 1.79 -19.23 3.58
N LEU A 215 1.47 -20.53 3.72
CA LEU A 215 1.95 -21.55 2.80
C LEU A 215 1.42 -21.32 1.37
N ALA A 216 0.14 -20.96 1.22
CA ALA A 216 -0.40 -20.60 -0.07
C ALA A 216 0.31 -19.38 -0.69
N GLU A 217 0.65 -18.38 0.12
CA GLU A 217 1.41 -17.21 -0.35
C GLU A 217 2.80 -17.59 -0.89
N MET A 218 3.49 -18.54 -0.26
CA MET A 218 4.76 -19.07 -0.79
C MET A 218 4.59 -19.66 -2.20
N TYR A 219 3.52 -20.45 -2.42
CA TYR A 219 3.19 -20.99 -3.74
C TYR A 219 2.75 -19.92 -4.75
N ILE A 220 2.02 -18.88 -4.31
CA ILE A 220 1.58 -17.78 -5.20
C ILE A 220 2.79 -16.98 -5.70
N ASN A 221 3.72 -16.70 -4.80
CA ASN A 221 4.88 -15.84 -5.08
C ASN A 221 6.05 -16.62 -5.67
N GLY A 222 6.07 -17.95 -5.54
CA GLY A 222 7.21 -18.78 -5.94
C GLY A 222 8.40 -18.58 -5.00
N GLN A 223 8.13 -18.47 -3.70
CA GLN A 223 9.14 -18.30 -2.67
C GLN A 223 9.57 -19.68 -2.18
N HIS A 224 10.86 -19.99 -2.32
CA HIS A 224 11.47 -21.33 -2.14
C HIS A 224 11.02 -22.40 -3.16
N VAL A 225 9.74 -22.44 -3.51
CA VAL A 225 9.16 -23.37 -4.48
C VAL A 225 8.77 -22.66 -5.78
N LYS A 226 8.54 -23.40 -6.86
CA LYS A 226 7.98 -22.83 -8.10
C LYS A 226 6.57 -22.29 -7.84
N LYS A 227 6.19 -21.24 -8.58
CA LYS A 227 4.82 -20.71 -8.56
C LYS A 227 3.83 -21.83 -8.93
N ASP A 228 2.86 -22.09 -8.05
CA ASP A 228 1.82 -23.11 -8.26
C ASP A 228 0.47 -22.62 -7.69
N PHE A 229 -0.39 -22.11 -8.57
CA PHE A 229 -1.70 -21.62 -8.15
C PHE A 229 -2.67 -22.75 -7.75
N ASN A 230 -2.48 -23.99 -8.21
CA ASN A 230 -3.34 -25.10 -7.80
C ASN A 230 -3.05 -25.49 -6.35
N GLN A 231 -1.77 -25.56 -5.97
CA GLN A 231 -1.36 -25.76 -4.57
C GLN A 231 -1.80 -24.60 -3.68
N ALA A 232 -1.68 -23.36 -4.17
CA ALA A 232 -2.18 -22.21 -3.44
C ALA A 232 -3.70 -22.28 -3.19
N LEU A 233 -4.50 -22.57 -4.22
CA LEU A 233 -5.96 -22.71 -4.09
C LEU A 233 -6.34 -23.84 -3.13
N TYR A 234 -5.59 -24.96 -3.12
CA TYR A 234 -5.80 -26.05 -2.18
C TYR A 234 -5.68 -25.58 -0.71
N TRP A 235 -4.59 -24.88 -0.38
CA TRP A 235 -4.37 -24.41 1.00
C TRP A 235 -5.31 -23.25 1.37
N LEU A 236 -5.57 -22.32 0.45
CA LEU A 236 -6.53 -21.23 0.66
C LEU A 236 -7.95 -21.78 0.88
N LYS A 237 -8.35 -22.83 0.16
CA LYS A 237 -9.65 -23.47 0.35
C LYS A 237 -9.78 -24.04 1.76
N LYS A 238 -8.77 -24.75 2.25
CA LYS A 238 -8.75 -25.27 3.63
C LYS A 238 -8.87 -24.17 4.68
N ALA A 239 -8.18 -23.05 4.51
CA ALA A 239 -8.29 -21.91 5.42
C ALA A 239 -9.67 -21.24 5.32
N SER A 240 -10.22 -21.15 4.11
CA SER A 240 -11.53 -20.55 3.85
C SER A 240 -12.67 -21.32 4.53
N LEU A 241 -12.59 -22.66 4.56
CA LEU A 241 -13.54 -23.52 5.29
C LEU A 241 -13.55 -23.26 6.81
N GLN A 242 -12.48 -22.68 7.34
CA GLN A 242 -12.39 -22.23 8.74
C GLN A 242 -12.85 -20.77 8.93
N SER A 243 -13.55 -20.20 7.95
CA SER A 243 -13.98 -18.80 7.94
C SER A 243 -12.83 -17.77 7.93
N ASP A 244 -11.64 -18.16 7.46
CA ASP A 244 -10.51 -17.24 7.32
C ASP A 244 -10.75 -16.25 6.17
N LYS A 245 -11.00 -14.98 6.53
CA LYS A 245 -11.35 -13.92 5.56
C LYS A 245 -10.21 -13.65 4.56
N PRO A 246 -8.94 -13.48 4.98
CA PRO A 246 -7.83 -13.40 4.05
C PRO A 246 -7.82 -14.53 3.02
N ALA A 247 -8.03 -15.77 3.45
CA ALA A 247 -8.05 -16.92 2.57
C ALA A 247 -9.12 -16.83 1.47
N ILE A 248 -10.36 -16.52 1.85
CA ILE A 248 -11.50 -16.40 0.91
C ILE A 248 -11.22 -15.34 -0.15
N LEU A 249 -10.65 -14.20 0.26
CA LEU A 249 -10.36 -13.07 -0.62
C LEU A 249 -9.23 -13.40 -1.59
N LYS A 250 -8.15 -14.02 -1.09
CA LYS A 250 -7.02 -14.47 -1.92
C LYS A 250 -7.42 -15.57 -2.89
N TYR A 251 -8.27 -16.51 -2.46
CA TYR A 251 -8.82 -17.55 -3.35
C TYR A 251 -9.54 -16.90 -4.53
N GLY A 252 -10.40 -15.91 -4.28
CA GLY A 252 -11.10 -15.19 -5.34
C GLY A 252 -10.17 -14.49 -6.34
N ILE A 253 -9.05 -13.92 -5.86
CA ILE A 253 -8.04 -13.26 -6.72
C ILE A 253 -7.29 -14.28 -7.59
N ILE A 254 -6.88 -15.41 -7.00
CA ILE A 254 -6.14 -16.45 -7.73
C ILE A 254 -7.04 -17.22 -8.69
N CYS A 255 -8.28 -17.53 -8.29
CA CYS A 255 -9.24 -18.24 -9.12
C CYS A 255 -9.51 -17.52 -10.46
N LYS A 256 -9.62 -16.18 -10.43
CA LYS A 256 -9.76 -15.36 -11.66
C LYS A 256 -8.57 -15.47 -12.62
N GLN A 257 -7.39 -15.89 -12.14
CA GLN A 257 -6.19 -16.05 -12.96
C GLN A 257 -6.09 -17.44 -13.59
N ILE A 258 -6.93 -18.39 -13.17
CA ILE A 258 -6.95 -19.77 -13.67
C ILE A 258 -8.21 -19.97 -14.50
N LYS A 259 -8.06 -20.25 -15.80
CA LYS A 259 -9.19 -20.43 -16.74
C LYS A 259 -10.17 -21.53 -16.30
N SER A 260 -9.68 -22.60 -15.67
CA SER A 260 -10.49 -23.75 -15.22
C SER A 260 -11.11 -23.56 -13.84
N CYS A 261 -10.82 -22.46 -13.13
CA CYS A 261 -11.32 -22.29 -11.77
C CYS A 261 -12.76 -21.76 -11.78
N ASN A 262 -13.66 -22.51 -11.15
CA ASN A 262 -15.04 -22.08 -10.93
C ASN A 262 -15.20 -21.50 -9.53
N ILE A 263 -15.27 -20.17 -9.46
CA ILE A 263 -15.44 -19.46 -8.18
C ILE A 263 -16.82 -19.71 -7.55
N VAL A 264 -17.83 -20.06 -8.34
CA VAL A 264 -19.19 -20.32 -7.85
C VAL A 264 -19.21 -21.59 -7.00
N ASP A 265 -18.61 -22.67 -7.50
CA ASP A 265 -18.52 -23.95 -6.80
C ASP A 265 -17.82 -23.78 -5.45
N PHE A 266 -16.75 -22.97 -5.41
CA PHE A 266 -16.06 -22.62 -4.19
C PHE A 266 -16.98 -21.94 -3.16
N TYR A 267 -17.76 -20.92 -3.56
CA TYR A 267 -18.68 -20.26 -2.63
C TYR A 267 -19.84 -21.15 -2.19
N GLN A 268 -20.34 -22.01 -3.08
CA GLN A 268 -21.37 -23.00 -2.73
C GLN A 268 -20.86 -23.96 -1.66
N GLU A 269 -19.63 -24.46 -1.82
CA GLU A 269 -19.00 -25.33 -0.85
C GLU A 269 -18.80 -24.64 0.50
N LEU A 270 -18.27 -23.41 0.53
CA LEU A 270 -18.13 -22.68 1.79
C LEU A 270 -19.48 -22.50 2.51
N THR A 271 -20.54 -22.20 1.75
CA THR A 271 -21.89 -22.08 2.29
C THR A 271 -22.39 -23.41 2.86
N ALA A 272 -22.14 -24.53 2.16
CA ALA A 272 -22.51 -25.88 2.63
C ALA A 272 -21.78 -26.27 3.92
N PHE A 273 -20.54 -25.79 4.12
CA PHE A 273 -19.77 -25.95 5.35
C PHE A 273 -20.12 -24.94 6.46
N GLY A 274 -21.14 -24.10 6.26
CA GLY A 274 -21.63 -23.15 7.27
C GLY A 274 -20.77 -21.89 7.43
N VAL A 275 -19.87 -21.60 6.49
CA VAL A 275 -19.07 -20.36 6.51
C VAL A 275 -19.99 -19.17 6.23
N ASN A 276 -20.07 -18.23 7.18
CA ASN A 276 -20.88 -17.03 7.02
C ASN A 276 -20.17 -16.02 6.10
N ILE A 277 -20.50 -16.07 4.82
CA ILE A 277 -19.99 -15.13 3.82
C ILE A 277 -21.07 -14.12 3.49
N LYS A 278 -20.81 -12.85 3.77
CA LYS A 278 -21.59 -11.74 3.18
C LYS A 278 -21.13 -11.55 1.74
N VAL A 279 -21.59 -12.42 0.84
CA VAL A 279 -21.42 -12.22 -0.60
C VAL A 279 -22.29 -11.03 -0.98
N ARG A 280 -21.69 -9.86 -1.20
CA ARG A 280 -22.42 -8.72 -1.78
C ARG A 280 -22.72 -9.09 -3.23
N ASN A 281 -24.00 -9.36 -3.53
CA ASN A 281 -24.58 -9.68 -4.83
C ASN A 281 -23.56 -10.15 -5.88
N LEU A 282 -23.29 -11.46 -5.92
CA LEU A 282 -22.92 -12.08 -7.18
C LEU A 282 -24.22 -12.09 -8.01
N ASP A 283 -24.28 -11.32 -9.09
CA ASP A 283 -25.45 -11.18 -9.96
C ASP A 283 -25.74 -12.49 -10.72
N PHE A 284 -26.21 -13.56 -10.07
CA PHE A 284 -26.62 -14.77 -10.81
C PHE A 284 -27.85 -15.43 -10.18
N LYS A 285 -28.85 -15.69 -11.04
CA LYS A 285 -30.02 -16.51 -10.73
C LYS A 285 -29.57 -17.96 -10.54
N LEU A 286 -29.95 -18.55 -9.40
CA LEU A 286 -29.86 -19.98 -9.18
C LEU A 286 -30.80 -20.68 -10.17
N SER A 287 -30.27 -21.60 -11.01
CA SER A 287 -31.13 -22.61 -11.61
C SER A 287 -31.60 -23.52 -10.48
N LYS A 288 -32.92 -23.61 -10.30
CA LYS A 288 -33.55 -24.62 -9.44
C LYS A 288 -33.23 -26.02 -9.94
#